data_AF-A0A844QE12-F1
#
_entry.id   AF-A0A844QE12-F1
#
_cell.length_a   1.000
_cell.length_b   1.000
_cell.length_c   1.000
_cell.angle_alpha   90.00
_cell.angle_beta   90.00
_cell.angle_gamma   90.00
#
_symmetry.space_group_name_H-M   'P 1'
#
loop_
_entity.id
_entity.type
_entity.pdbx_description
1 polymer ?
#
loop_
_entity_poly.entity_id
_entity_poly.type
_entity_poly.pdbx_seq_one_letter_code
_entity_poly.pdbx_strand_id
1 'polypeptide(L)'
;MSGRIRGGPPADTALDLPATRTPNVSPHRRPPPNRLRRQPHSRRPPLTLRRTHFLVSILVLALTSHAALAADRGTITVWKSPWCGCCQAWADAVEKAGFDIKMHDVEDLAPVKKQAGVPDAMQACHTAAIDGYFLEGHVPLEAVDKLLSERPQIAGIAVPGMPQGSLGMGDDPDASYLAYAITREAGIEPTVFYRAGR
;
A
#
# COMPACT_ATOMS: atom_id res chain seq x y z
N MET A 1 48.44 23.40 16.50
CA MET A 1 48.13 24.60 15.71
C MET A 1 46.68 24.55 15.27
N SER A 2 45.98 25.65 15.55
CA SER A 2 44.55 25.90 15.32
C SER A 2 44.14 25.92 13.85
N GLY A 3 42.85 25.70 13.59
CA GLY A 3 42.18 26.35 12.46
C GLY A 3 41.02 25.57 11.84
N ARG A 4 39.78 25.81 12.27
CA ARG A 4 38.59 25.58 11.44
C ARG A 4 37.67 26.78 11.57
N ILE A 5 37.63 27.61 10.53
CA ILE A 5 36.82 28.82 10.43
C ILE A 5 35.59 28.49 9.57
N ARG A 6 34.38 28.73 10.08
CA ARG A 6 33.13 28.67 9.31
C ARG A 6 32.80 30.07 8.79
N GLY A 7 32.55 30.19 7.49
CA GLY A 7 32.08 31.40 6.82
C GLY A 7 30.57 31.63 7.00
N GLY A 8 30.18 32.92 6.97
CA GLY A 8 28.85 33.45 7.26
C GLY A 8 27.91 33.62 6.05
N PRO A 9 26.79 34.37 6.24
CA PRO A 9 25.63 34.52 5.34
C PRO A 9 25.62 35.91 4.64
N PRO A 10 24.48 36.54 4.24
CA PRO A 10 23.21 36.13 3.58
C PRO A 10 22.99 36.96 2.26
N ALA A 11 21.83 36.84 1.58
CA ALA A 11 21.10 37.99 0.98
C ALA A 11 19.83 37.60 0.20
N ASP A 12 18.89 38.53 0.25
CA ASP A 12 17.59 38.65 -0.41
C ASP A 12 17.64 38.71 -1.95
N THR A 13 16.52 38.40 -2.61
CA THR A 13 16.25 38.95 -3.96
C THR A 13 14.77 39.31 -4.14
N ALA A 14 14.59 40.51 -4.69
CA ALA A 14 13.37 41.25 -4.91
C ALA A 14 12.73 41.01 -6.30
N LEU A 15 11.44 41.37 -6.38
CA LEU A 15 10.75 42.16 -7.43
C LEU A 15 10.82 41.74 -8.91
N ASP A 16 9.64 41.64 -9.57
CA ASP A 16 9.43 42.11 -10.96
C ASP A 16 7.92 42.26 -11.32
N LEU A 17 7.45 43.53 -11.37
CA LEU A 17 6.87 44.32 -12.50
C LEU A 17 6.03 43.67 -13.66
N PRO A 18 5.27 44.46 -14.46
CA PRO A 18 3.82 44.30 -14.65
C PRO A 18 3.39 44.09 -16.11
N ALA A 19 2.08 43.93 -16.38
CA ALA A 19 1.53 44.09 -17.73
C ALA A 19 0.17 44.82 -17.74
N THR A 20 0.14 45.90 -18.49
CA THR A 20 -0.98 46.76 -18.87
C THR A 20 -1.73 46.18 -20.06
N ARG A 21 -3.05 46.36 -20.15
CA ARG A 21 -3.75 46.67 -21.41
C ARG A 21 -5.16 47.19 -21.19
N THR A 22 -5.46 48.21 -21.98
CA THR A 22 -6.63 49.10 -21.99
C THR A 22 -7.65 48.63 -23.06
N PRO A 23 -8.63 49.44 -23.54
CA PRO A 23 -10.06 49.17 -23.37
C PRO A 23 -10.83 49.02 -24.71
N ASN A 24 -12.12 48.70 -24.69
CA ASN A 24 -12.99 48.90 -25.88
C ASN A 24 -14.48 49.05 -25.48
N VAL A 25 -15.02 50.28 -25.44
CA VAL A 25 -15.98 50.93 -26.39
C VAL A 25 -17.35 50.23 -26.45
N SER A 26 -18.37 50.70 -25.71
CA SER A 26 -19.39 51.73 -26.06
C SER A 26 -20.77 51.08 -26.40
N PRO A 27 -21.85 51.83 -26.73
CA PRO A 27 -22.76 52.41 -25.73
C PRO A 27 -24.26 52.25 -26.09
N HIS A 28 -25.17 51.92 -25.17
CA HIS A 28 -26.61 52.11 -25.41
C HIS A 28 -27.36 52.47 -24.12
N ARG A 29 -27.69 53.76 -23.96
CA ARG A 29 -28.98 54.42 -24.25
C ARG A 29 -29.98 54.31 -23.08
N ARG A 30 -30.29 55.49 -22.53
CA ARG A 30 -31.29 55.79 -21.47
C ARG A 30 -32.72 55.61 -21.99
N PRO A 31 -33.73 55.47 -21.11
CA PRO A 31 -34.48 56.66 -20.64
C PRO A 31 -35.03 56.48 -19.19
N PRO A 32 -36.04 57.25 -18.73
CA PRO A 32 -35.97 58.59 -18.15
C PRO A 32 -36.36 58.58 -16.64
N PRO A 33 -36.40 59.74 -15.94
CA PRO A 33 -36.26 59.81 -14.50
C PRO A 33 -37.62 59.73 -13.79
N ASN A 34 -37.64 59.22 -12.56
CA ASN A 34 -38.73 59.55 -11.64
C ASN A 34 -38.21 60.16 -10.34
N ARG A 35 -38.29 61.49 -10.36
CA ARG A 35 -38.84 62.35 -9.30
C ARG A 35 -38.22 62.21 -7.91
N LEU A 36 -37.24 63.09 -7.73
CA LEU A 36 -36.79 63.71 -6.49
C LEU A 36 -37.87 63.77 -5.39
N ARG A 37 -37.52 63.22 -4.22
CA ARG A 37 -37.92 63.81 -2.94
C ARG A 37 -36.68 63.92 -2.06
N ARG A 38 -36.31 65.16 -1.73
CA ARG A 38 -35.14 65.50 -0.93
C ARG A 38 -35.37 65.14 0.55
N GLN A 39 -34.29 64.64 1.17
CA GLN A 39 -34.11 64.17 2.55
C GLN A 39 -34.15 65.33 3.58
N PRO A 40 -34.21 65.06 4.91
CA PRO A 40 -32.95 64.94 5.66
C PRO A 40 -32.93 63.97 6.88
N HIS A 41 -31.74 63.37 7.06
CA HIS A 41 -31.02 63.06 8.31
C HIS A 41 -31.66 62.22 9.43
N SER A 42 -31.39 60.91 9.38
CA SER A 42 -31.18 60.08 10.57
C SER A 42 -29.72 59.64 10.58
N ARG A 43 -28.95 60.14 11.56
CA ARG A 43 -27.56 59.73 11.84
C ARG A 43 -27.58 58.29 12.35
N ARG A 44 -26.98 57.36 11.60
CA ARG A 44 -26.72 56.00 12.10
C ARG A 44 -25.35 55.95 12.81
N PRO A 45 -25.24 55.28 13.97
CA PRO A 45 -23.98 55.04 14.66
C PRO A 45 -23.07 54.07 13.87
N PRO A 46 -21.76 53.97 14.21
CA PRO A 46 -20.75 53.41 13.34
C PRO A 46 -20.81 51.89 13.20
N LEU A 47 -20.25 51.44 12.08
CA LEU A 47 -19.97 50.05 11.72
C LEU A 47 -19.31 49.29 12.87
N THR A 48 -19.98 48.24 13.34
CA THR A 48 -19.30 47.10 13.96
C THR A 48 -19.53 45.87 13.10
N LEU A 49 -18.50 45.58 12.33
CA LEU A 49 -18.17 44.29 11.75
C LEU A 49 -18.48 43.16 12.72
N ARG A 50 -19.48 42.32 12.45
CA ARG A 50 -19.46 40.94 12.96
C ARG A 50 -20.46 40.01 12.30
N ARG A 51 -19.91 38.86 11.90
CA ARG A 51 -20.55 37.54 11.77
C ARG A 51 -21.05 37.15 10.38
N THR A 52 -20.10 37.19 9.45
CA THR A 52 -19.92 36.25 8.33
C THR A 52 -19.84 34.77 8.78
N HIS A 53 -20.82 34.26 9.52
CA HIS A 53 -20.77 32.88 10.04
C HIS A 53 -21.92 31.96 9.59
N PHE A 54 -22.87 32.44 8.78
CA PHE A 54 -24.00 31.62 8.33
C PHE A 54 -23.80 30.92 6.98
N LEU A 55 -22.58 30.93 6.43
CA LEU A 55 -22.20 30.19 5.21
C LEU A 55 -21.05 29.21 5.45
N VAL A 56 -20.92 28.68 6.68
CA VAL A 56 -19.94 27.61 7.02
C VAL A 56 -20.65 26.36 7.55
N SER A 57 -21.92 26.14 7.16
CA SER A 57 -22.68 24.95 7.59
C SER A 57 -22.80 23.88 6.50
N ILE A 58 -22.19 24.07 5.32
CA ILE A 58 -22.18 23.10 4.22
C ILE A 58 -20.85 22.29 4.13
N LEU A 59 -19.82 22.58 4.94
CA LEU A 59 -18.49 21.97 4.78
C LEU A 59 -18.07 20.96 5.88
N VAL A 60 -18.95 20.58 6.82
CA VAL A 60 -18.56 19.68 7.93
C VAL A 60 -19.22 18.28 7.84
N LEU A 61 -19.99 17.99 6.78
CA LEU A 61 -20.47 16.63 6.51
C LEU A 61 -19.65 15.92 5.43
N ALA A 62 -18.36 16.24 5.35
CA ALA A 62 -17.36 15.53 4.54
C ALA A 62 -16.39 14.71 5.41
N LEU A 63 -16.81 14.34 6.64
CA LEU A 63 -16.18 13.24 7.38
C LEU A 63 -16.72 11.92 6.84
N THR A 64 -16.40 11.61 5.58
CA THR A 64 -16.43 10.24 5.10
C THR A 64 -15.32 9.50 5.85
N SER A 65 -15.67 8.95 7.02
CA SER A 65 -14.89 7.91 7.68
C SER A 65 -14.75 6.75 6.69
N HIS A 66 -13.70 6.78 5.88
CA HIS A 66 -13.19 5.59 5.25
C HIS A 66 -12.56 4.78 6.37
N ALA A 67 -13.38 4.06 7.13
CA ALA A 67 -12.91 2.84 7.73
C ALA A 67 -12.39 2.02 6.55
N ALA A 68 -11.07 1.97 6.38
CA ALA A 68 -10.45 1.02 5.49
C ALA A 68 -10.92 -0.35 6.00
N LEU A 69 -11.94 -0.90 5.34
CA LEU A 69 -12.22 -2.32 5.47
C LEU A 69 -10.90 -2.98 5.11
N ALA A 70 -10.26 -3.64 6.08
CA ALA A 70 -9.15 -4.52 5.79
C ALA A 70 -9.67 -5.44 4.69
N ALA A 71 -9.09 -5.33 3.49
CA ALA A 71 -9.47 -6.20 2.40
C ALA A 71 -9.12 -7.61 2.87
N ASP A 72 -10.14 -8.44 3.05
CA ASP A 72 -9.96 -9.87 3.26
C ASP A 72 -9.17 -10.40 2.04
N ARG A 73 -7.89 -10.75 2.28
CA ARG A 73 -6.97 -11.23 1.24
C ARG A 73 -7.17 -12.73 0.96
N GLY A 74 -8.14 -13.36 1.62
CA GLY A 74 -8.40 -14.79 1.57
C GLY A 74 -7.71 -15.56 2.70
N THR A 75 -8.09 -16.82 2.81
CA THR A 75 -7.57 -17.75 3.83
C THR A 75 -6.44 -18.61 3.28
N ILE A 76 -5.30 -18.62 3.96
CA ILE A 76 -4.21 -19.54 3.72
C ILE A 76 -4.28 -20.66 4.75
N THR A 77 -4.40 -21.90 4.28
CA THR A 77 -4.30 -23.09 5.14
C THR A 77 -2.86 -23.56 5.19
N VAL A 78 -2.28 -23.72 6.38
CA VAL A 78 -0.87 -24.07 6.58
C VAL A 78 -0.77 -25.37 7.36
N TRP A 79 0.03 -26.31 6.84
CA TRP A 79 0.43 -27.53 7.54
C TRP A 79 1.89 -27.44 7.93
N LYS A 80 2.16 -27.61 9.23
CA LYS A 80 3.53 -27.58 9.78
C LYS A 80 3.68 -28.58 10.92
N SER A 81 4.92 -28.84 11.32
CA SER A 81 5.19 -29.44 12.63
C SER A 81 4.88 -28.44 13.76
N PRO A 82 4.30 -28.88 14.90
CA PRO A 82 4.08 -28.02 16.07
C PRO A 82 5.40 -27.46 16.62
N TRP A 83 6.52 -28.12 16.37
CA TRP A 83 7.84 -27.77 16.89
C TRP A 83 8.63 -26.82 15.97
N CYS A 84 8.09 -26.45 14.81
CA CYS A 84 8.78 -25.62 13.82
C CYS A 84 8.55 -24.11 14.07
N GLY A 85 9.48 -23.46 14.77
CA GLY A 85 9.39 -22.03 15.08
C GLY A 85 9.42 -21.11 13.85
N CYS A 86 10.25 -21.40 12.84
CA CYS A 86 10.32 -20.57 11.63
C CYS A 86 9.04 -20.68 10.78
N CYS A 87 8.38 -21.84 10.78
CA CYS A 87 7.09 -22.04 10.12
C CYS A 87 6.00 -21.16 10.76
N GLN A 88 6.02 -21.03 12.10
CA GLN A 88 5.12 -20.11 12.81
C GLN A 88 5.42 -18.65 12.45
N ALA A 89 6.70 -18.26 12.43
CA ALA A 89 7.10 -16.90 12.07
C ALA A 89 6.68 -16.52 10.64
N TRP A 90 6.73 -17.47 9.69
CA TRP A 90 6.20 -17.27 8.33
C TRP A 90 4.69 -17.01 8.38
N ALA A 91 3.93 -17.87 9.07
CA ALA A 91 2.48 -17.72 9.19
C ALA A 91 2.08 -16.39 9.83
N ASP A 92 2.76 -15.98 10.91
CA ASP A 92 2.52 -14.71 11.59
C ASP A 92 2.78 -13.50 10.67
N ALA A 93 3.82 -13.58 9.83
CA ALA A 93 4.13 -12.50 8.89
C ALA A 93 3.07 -12.41 7.77
N VAL A 94 2.56 -13.55 7.32
CA VAL A 94 1.48 -13.63 6.33
C VAL A 94 0.16 -13.14 6.91
N GLU A 95 -0.14 -13.49 8.16
CA GLU A 95 -1.31 -12.96 8.89
C GLU A 95 -1.24 -11.43 9.03
N LYS A 96 -0.07 -10.90 9.43
CA LYS A 96 0.17 -9.44 9.50
C LYS A 96 0.02 -8.74 8.16
N ALA A 97 0.22 -9.45 7.05
CA ALA A 97 -0.03 -8.91 5.72
C ALA A 97 -1.52 -8.84 5.35
N GLY A 98 -2.42 -9.37 6.19
CA GLY A 98 -3.88 -9.29 6.04
C GLY A 98 -4.55 -10.54 5.46
N PHE A 99 -3.85 -11.67 5.44
CA PHE A 99 -4.45 -12.97 5.13
C PHE A 99 -5.00 -13.62 6.41
N ASP A 100 -6.11 -14.34 6.29
CA ASP A 100 -6.55 -15.23 7.36
C ASP A 100 -5.71 -16.51 7.35
N ILE A 101 -5.27 -16.97 8.53
CA ILE A 101 -4.48 -18.20 8.64
C ILE A 101 -5.30 -19.32 9.28
N LYS A 102 -5.29 -20.49 8.64
CA LYS A 102 -5.77 -21.75 9.23
C LYS A 102 -4.60 -22.70 9.45
N MET A 103 -4.17 -22.84 10.70
CA MET A 103 -3.05 -23.73 11.07
C MET A 103 -3.50 -25.17 11.30
N HIS A 104 -2.71 -26.11 10.78
CA HIS A 104 -2.78 -27.54 11.05
C HIS A 104 -1.42 -28.05 11.49
N ASP A 105 -1.30 -28.37 12.77
CA ASP A 105 -0.11 -29.01 13.30
C ASP A 105 -0.17 -30.52 13.03
N VAL A 106 0.84 -31.03 12.34
CA VAL A 106 0.99 -32.43 11.96
C VAL A 106 2.40 -32.91 12.24
N GLU A 107 2.55 -34.13 12.75
CA GLU A 107 3.88 -34.71 13.02
C GLU A 107 4.57 -35.19 11.74
N ASP A 108 3.79 -35.63 10.74
CA ASP A 108 4.29 -36.06 9.43
C ASP A 108 3.68 -35.22 8.31
N LEU A 109 4.53 -34.46 7.62
CA LEU A 109 4.16 -33.63 6.47
C LEU A 109 4.24 -34.38 5.14
N ALA A 110 4.86 -35.55 5.07
CA ALA A 110 5.06 -36.26 3.81
C ALA A 110 3.74 -36.54 3.06
N PRO A 111 2.62 -36.93 3.73
CA PRO A 111 1.33 -37.10 3.06
C PRO A 111 0.79 -35.79 2.48
N VAL A 112 0.96 -34.67 3.18
CA VAL A 112 0.50 -33.35 2.74
C VAL A 112 1.26 -32.92 1.50
N LYS A 113 2.60 -33.01 1.52
CA LYS A 113 3.48 -32.68 0.40
C LYS A 113 3.17 -33.52 -0.83
N LYS A 114 3.00 -34.83 -0.62
CA LYS A 114 2.64 -35.77 -1.69
C LYS A 114 1.28 -35.44 -2.29
N GLN A 115 0.28 -35.13 -1.47
CA GLN A 115 -1.05 -34.77 -1.94
C GLN A 115 -1.05 -33.44 -2.71
N ALA A 116 -0.26 -32.46 -2.27
CA ALA A 116 -0.08 -31.19 -2.97
C ALA A 116 0.74 -31.32 -4.27
N GLY A 117 1.41 -32.46 -4.49
CA GLY A 117 2.26 -32.70 -5.66
C GLY A 117 3.59 -31.96 -5.59
N VAL A 118 4.11 -31.70 -4.39
CA VAL A 118 5.41 -31.04 -4.20
C VAL A 118 6.53 -31.99 -4.61
N PRO A 119 7.37 -31.65 -5.61
CA PRO A 119 8.54 -32.46 -5.99
C PRO A 119 9.54 -32.55 -4.84
N ASP A 120 10.22 -33.69 -4.70
CA ASP A 120 11.18 -33.94 -3.61
C ASP A 120 12.27 -32.86 -3.50
N ALA A 121 12.81 -32.40 -4.64
CA ALA A 121 13.82 -31.35 -4.69
C ALA A 121 13.30 -29.96 -4.26
N MET A 122 11.98 -29.78 -4.19
CA MET A 122 11.32 -28.52 -3.88
C MET A 122 10.77 -28.46 -2.44
N GLN A 123 10.92 -29.55 -1.67
CA GLN A 123 10.34 -29.63 -0.33
C GLN A 123 11.03 -28.69 0.68
N ALA A 124 10.24 -28.23 1.64
CA ALA A 124 10.64 -27.36 2.73
C ALA A 124 9.94 -27.74 4.06
N CYS A 125 10.11 -26.91 5.09
CA CYS A 125 9.64 -27.18 6.46
C CYS A 125 8.11 -27.16 6.64
N HIS A 126 7.36 -26.52 5.73
CA HIS A 126 5.89 -26.46 5.78
C HIS A 126 5.32 -26.39 4.36
N THR A 127 4.03 -26.69 4.27
CA THR A 127 3.23 -26.58 3.04
C THR A 127 1.99 -25.78 3.36
N ALA A 128 1.62 -24.83 2.51
CA ALA A 128 0.40 -24.07 2.64
C ALA A 128 -0.41 -24.09 1.35
N ALA A 129 -1.67 -23.69 1.41
CA ALA A 129 -2.56 -23.65 0.26
C ALA A 129 -3.49 -22.43 0.28
N ILE A 130 -3.70 -21.85 -0.89
CA ILE A 130 -4.63 -20.75 -1.15
C ILE A 130 -5.08 -20.81 -2.61
N ASP A 131 -6.38 -20.59 -2.85
CA ASP A 131 -6.91 -20.40 -4.21
C ASP A 131 -6.57 -21.52 -5.23
N GLY A 132 -6.36 -22.75 -4.75
CA GLY A 132 -6.00 -23.90 -5.59
C GLY A 132 -4.51 -23.98 -5.94
N TYR A 133 -3.67 -23.15 -5.32
CA TYR A 133 -2.22 -23.22 -5.35
C TYR A 133 -1.66 -23.73 -4.03
N PHE A 134 -0.55 -24.46 -4.08
CA PHE A 134 0.29 -24.65 -2.89
C PHE A 134 1.38 -23.58 -2.80
N LEU A 135 1.78 -23.28 -1.56
CA LEU A 135 2.93 -22.47 -1.21
C LEU A 135 3.86 -23.36 -0.37
N GLU A 136 5.05 -23.68 -0.87
CA GLU A 136 5.97 -24.59 -0.21
C GLU A 136 7.16 -23.82 0.37
N GLY A 137 7.34 -23.93 1.69
CA GLY A 137 8.45 -23.28 2.39
C GLY A 137 8.31 -21.76 2.55
N HIS A 138 9.45 -21.11 2.80
CA HIS A 138 9.53 -19.70 3.16
C HIS A 138 9.36 -18.75 1.96
N VAL A 139 8.25 -18.90 1.24
CA VAL A 139 7.87 -18.08 0.09
C VAL A 139 7.70 -16.62 0.53
N PRO A 140 8.30 -15.63 -0.17
CA PRO A 140 8.16 -14.22 0.17
C PRO A 140 6.77 -13.71 -0.19
N LEU A 141 6.26 -12.73 0.58
CA LEU A 141 4.92 -12.16 0.38
C LEU A 141 4.74 -11.60 -1.04
N GLU A 142 5.77 -11.00 -1.61
CA GLU A 142 5.75 -10.45 -2.97
C GLU A 142 5.54 -11.54 -4.02
N ALA A 143 6.06 -12.76 -3.79
CA ALA A 143 5.80 -13.89 -4.68
C ALA A 143 4.38 -14.43 -4.51
N VAL A 144 3.83 -14.44 -3.29
CA VAL A 144 2.41 -14.77 -3.05
C VAL A 144 1.50 -13.76 -3.77
N ASP A 145 1.82 -12.47 -3.69
CA ASP A 145 1.04 -11.41 -4.32
C ASP A 145 1.12 -11.48 -5.85
N LYS A 146 2.31 -11.75 -6.39
CA LYS A 146 2.48 -12.03 -7.82
C LYS A 146 1.65 -13.24 -8.25
N LEU A 147 1.65 -14.33 -7.47
CA LEU A 147 0.88 -15.54 -7.79
C LEU A 147 -0.63 -15.26 -7.83
N LEU A 148 -1.15 -14.58 -6.82
CA LEU A 148 -2.59 -14.31 -6.70
C LEU A 148 -3.09 -13.26 -7.69
N SER A 149 -2.23 -12.33 -8.10
CA SER A 149 -2.55 -11.33 -9.13
C SER A 149 -2.49 -11.89 -10.55
N GLU A 150 -1.45 -12.65 -10.89
CA GLU A 150 -1.28 -13.18 -12.25
C GLU A 150 -2.08 -14.47 -12.51
N ARG A 151 -2.36 -15.24 -11.46
CA ARG A 151 -3.05 -16.54 -11.53
C ARG A 151 -2.54 -17.47 -12.66
N PRO A 152 -1.23 -17.73 -12.75
CA PRO A 152 -0.67 -18.59 -13.78
C PRO A 152 -1.19 -20.04 -13.67
N GLN A 153 -1.15 -20.78 -14.79
CA GLN A 153 -1.56 -22.19 -14.85
C GLN A 153 -0.47 -23.12 -14.28
N ILE A 154 -0.23 -23.00 -12.97
CA ILE A 154 0.73 -23.82 -12.22
C ILE A 154 0.04 -24.48 -11.02
N ALA A 155 0.71 -25.44 -10.39
CA ALA A 155 0.24 -26.08 -9.16
C ALA A 155 0.56 -25.26 -7.92
N GLY A 156 1.70 -24.57 -7.91
CA GLY A 156 2.13 -23.79 -6.76
C GLY A 156 3.52 -23.18 -6.94
N ILE A 157 3.99 -22.53 -5.89
CA ILE A 157 5.34 -21.97 -5.82
C ILE A 157 6.09 -22.49 -4.59
N ALA A 158 7.40 -22.67 -4.72
CA ALA A 158 8.24 -23.24 -3.67
C ALA A 158 9.53 -22.47 -3.44
N VAL A 159 9.91 -22.31 -2.19
CA VAL A 159 11.28 -21.97 -1.77
C VAL A 159 11.87 -23.22 -1.12
N PRO A 160 12.76 -23.96 -1.82
CA PRO A 160 13.29 -25.22 -1.31
C PRO A 160 14.16 -25.03 -0.07
N GLY A 161 14.07 -25.98 0.86
CA GLY A 161 14.84 -25.95 2.11
C GLY A 161 14.39 -24.85 3.08
N MET A 162 15.36 -24.18 3.70
CA MET A 162 15.13 -23.08 4.65
C MET A 162 16.22 -22.01 4.51
N PRO A 163 16.20 -21.19 3.44
CA PRO A 163 17.23 -20.17 3.22
C PRO A 163 17.22 -19.12 4.34
N GLN A 164 18.40 -18.78 4.86
CA GLN A 164 18.55 -17.71 5.85
C GLN A 164 18.05 -16.37 5.25
N GLY A 165 17.33 -15.58 6.06
CA GLY A 165 16.76 -14.30 5.62
C GLY A 165 15.53 -14.40 4.73
N SER A 166 15.03 -15.61 4.45
CA SER A 166 13.70 -15.79 3.87
C SER A 166 12.60 -15.47 4.89
N LEU A 167 11.36 -15.29 4.43
CA LEU A 167 10.25 -14.88 5.30
C LEU A 167 10.06 -15.86 6.47
N GLY A 168 10.26 -15.41 7.71
CA GLY A 168 10.22 -16.28 8.91
C GLY A 168 11.54 -16.95 9.27
N MET A 169 12.62 -16.72 8.51
CA MET A 169 13.99 -17.19 8.76
C MET A 169 14.93 -16.05 9.21
N GLY A 170 14.38 -15.06 9.93
CA GLY A 170 15.10 -13.87 10.40
C GLY A 170 15.24 -12.79 9.33
N ASP A 171 15.85 -11.67 9.74
CA ASP A 171 16.06 -10.52 8.87
C ASP A 171 17.53 -10.48 8.42
N ASP A 172 17.76 -10.66 7.12
CA ASP A 172 19.07 -10.51 6.49
C ASP A 172 18.91 -9.63 5.23
N PRO A 173 19.44 -8.40 5.23
CA PRO A 173 19.30 -7.49 4.09
C PRO A 173 20.07 -7.93 2.84
N ASP A 174 21.00 -8.88 2.99
CA ASP A 174 21.82 -9.42 1.91
C ASP A 174 21.34 -10.82 1.46
N ALA A 175 20.24 -11.32 2.01
CA ALA A 175 19.68 -12.62 1.64
C ALA A 175 19.28 -12.64 0.16
N SER A 176 19.67 -13.70 -0.55
CA SER A 176 19.34 -13.94 -1.95
C SER A 176 18.90 -15.38 -2.15
N TYR A 177 17.69 -15.56 -2.66
CA TYR A 177 17.09 -16.88 -2.89
C TYR A 177 16.02 -16.82 -3.97
N LEU A 178 15.60 -18.00 -4.42
CA LEU A 178 14.64 -18.16 -5.52
C LEU A 178 13.37 -18.82 -5.01
N ALA A 179 12.23 -18.32 -5.47
CA ALA A 179 10.99 -19.07 -5.48
C ALA A 179 10.76 -19.63 -6.88
N TYR A 180 10.40 -20.91 -6.95
CA TYR A 180 10.20 -21.65 -8.18
C TYR A 180 8.71 -21.88 -8.44
N ALA A 181 8.28 -21.77 -9.69
CA ALA A 181 6.97 -22.22 -10.14
C ALA A 181 7.02 -23.71 -10.48
N ILE A 182 6.01 -24.43 -10.01
CA ILE A 182 5.86 -25.87 -10.23
C ILE A 182 4.54 -26.10 -10.97
N THR A 183 4.61 -26.74 -12.13
CA THR A 183 3.43 -26.98 -12.96
C THR A 183 2.56 -28.10 -12.41
N ARG A 184 1.32 -28.23 -12.91
CA ARG A 184 0.43 -29.35 -12.56
C ARG A 184 0.83 -30.66 -13.24
N GLU A 185 1.64 -30.57 -14.29
CA GLU A 185 2.14 -31.73 -15.03
C GLU A 185 3.43 -32.23 -14.38
N ALA A 186 3.45 -33.53 -14.07
CA ALA A 186 4.63 -34.17 -13.51
C ALA A 186 5.75 -34.26 -14.57
N GLY A 187 7.00 -34.16 -14.13
CA GLY A 187 8.17 -34.28 -15.01
C GLY A 187 8.55 -32.99 -15.74
N ILE A 188 7.80 -31.90 -15.57
CA ILE A 188 8.23 -30.57 -16.01
C ILE A 188 9.10 -29.95 -14.91
N GLU A 189 10.32 -29.56 -15.29
CA GLU A 189 11.28 -28.95 -14.37
C GLU A 189 10.75 -27.62 -13.78
N PRO A 190 10.94 -27.38 -12.47
CA PRO A 190 10.58 -26.11 -11.85
C PRO A 190 11.34 -24.94 -12.50
N THR A 191 10.64 -23.82 -12.69
CA THR A 191 11.21 -22.61 -13.29
C THR A 191 11.26 -21.49 -12.28
N VAL A 192 12.17 -20.53 -12.44
CA VAL A 192 12.24 -19.38 -11.52
C VAL A 192 10.98 -18.53 -11.67
N PHE A 193 10.25 -18.35 -10.58
CA PHE A 193 9.05 -17.53 -10.52
C PHE A 193 9.34 -16.15 -9.93
N TYR A 194 10.19 -16.10 -8.90
CA TYR A 194 10.55 -14.87 -8.20
C TYR A 194 11.99 -14.96 -7.66
N ARG A 195 12.69 -13.83 -7.63
CA ARG A 195 14.02 -13.68 -7.03
C ARG A 195 13.91 -12.72 -5.86
N ALA A 196 14.20 -13.20 -4.67
CA ALA A 196 14.33 -12.37 -3.48
C ALA A 196 15.80 -11.95 -3.31
N GLY A 197 16.02 -10.75 -2.78
CA GLY A 197 17.36 -10.16 -2.64
C GLY A 197 17.81 -9.34 -3.84
N ARG A 198 19.02 -8.79 -3.76
CA ARG A 198 19.70 -8.09 -4.86
C ARG A 198 20.67 -9.00 -5.61
#